data_AF-A0A951A3L8-F1
#
_entry.id   AF-A0A951A3L8-F1
#
_cell.length_a   1.000
_cell.length_b   1.000
_cell.length_c   1.000
_cell.angle_alpha   90.00
_cell.angle_beta   90.00
_cell.angle_gamma   90.00
#
_symmetry.space_group_name_H-M   'P 1'
#
loop_
_entity.id
_entity.type
_entity.pdbx_description
1 polymer ?
#
loop_
_entity_poly.entity_id
_entity_poly.type
_entity_poly.pdbx_seq_one_letter_code
_entity_poly.pdbx_strand_id
1 'polypeptide(L)'
;MNHKQTVRQEIEGQYLWSPKTKRDGNRNPFYENMRRATPGDLVLSYADQLIKHIGRVTEFAFTAPKPTEFGAVGANWANIGWLLPVYWVPLTPPVRPKELIETLGPLLPARYSPVDPISGAGYQSVYLTEIPEGVLDAVVATSAVDQER
;
A
#
# COMPACT_ATOMS: atom_id res chain seq x y z
N MET A 1 -1.12 -0.20 1.82
CA MET A 1 -1.32 0.01 0.38
C MET A 1 -2.12 -1.16 -0.20
N ASN A 2 -3.20 -0.90 -0.94
CA ASN A 2 -4.12 -1.92 -1.48
C ASN A 2 -3.96 -2.02 -3.00
N HIS A 3 -3.49 -3.18 -3.48
CA HIS A 3 -2.93 -3.30 -4.83
C HIS A 3 -3.07 -4.67 -5.48
N LYS A 4 -4.21 -5.31 -5.23
CA LYS A 4 -4.52 -6.63 -5.77
C LYS A 4 -4.21 -6.81 -7.27
N GLN A 5 -4.38 -5.76 -8.08
CA GLN A 5 -4.20 -5.85 -9.54
C GLN A 5 -2.74 -5.80 -10.00
N THR A 6 -1.84 -5.23 -9.19
CA THR A 6 -0.45 -4.90 -9.57
C THR A 6 0.58 -5.39 -8.55
N VAL A 7 0.16 -6.14 -7.53
CA VAL A 7 1.00 -6.61 -6.42
C VAL A 7 2.27 -7.31 -6.88
N ARG A 8 2.20 -8.16 -7.91
CA ARG A 8 3.37 -8.88 -8.39
C ARG A 8 4.41 -7.90 -8.95
N GLN A 9 3.98 -7.02 -9.85
CA GLN A 9 4.86 -6.06 -10.51
C GLN A 9 5.45 -5.06 -9.51
N GLU A 10 4.65 -4.56 -8.56
CA GLU A 10 5.09 -3.58 -7.57
C GLU A 10 6.08 -4.17 -6.54
N ILE A 11 5.86 -5.43 -6.13
CA ILE A 11 6.80 -6.13 -5.25
C ILE A 11 8.09 -6.51 -5.98
N GLU A 12 8.00 -7.16 -7.15
CA GLU A 12 9.18 -7.56 -7.93
C GLU A 12 9.99 -6.33 -8.40
N GLY A 13 9.31 -5.24 -8.75
CA GLY A 13 9.92 -3.99 -9.20
C GLY A 13 10.44 -3.08 -8.08
N GLN A 14 10.13 -3.37 -6.81
CA GLN A 14 10.56 -2.57 -5.66
C GLN A 14 10.09 -1.11 -5.72
N TYR A 15 8.81 -0.92 -6.09
CA TYR A 15 8.21 0.40 -6.19
C TYR A 15 6.70 0.38 -5.91
N LEU A 16 6.13 1.54 -5.63
CA LEU A 16 4.70 1.84 -5.79
C LEU A 16 4.51 2.76 -6.99
N TRP A 17 3.39 2.64 -7.69
CA TRP A 17 3.05 3.54 -8.79
C TRP A 17 1.56 3.93 -8.81
N SER A 18 1.29 5.23 -8.92
CA SER A 18 -0.07 5.73 -9.12
C SER A 18 -0.13 6.82 -10.19
N PRO A 19 -1.26 6.99 -10.89
CA PRO A 19 -1.45 8.20 -11.69
C PRO A 19 -1.48 9.44 -10.76
N LYS A 20 -1.23 10.63 -11.33
CA LYS A 20 -1.24 11.88 -10.55
C LYS A 20 -2.65 12.33 -10.15
N THR A 21 -3.64 12.02 -10.99
CA THR A 21 -5.05 12.36 -10.81
C THR A 21 -5.93 11.17 -11.18
N LYS A 22 -7.21 11.27 -10.85
CA LYS A 22 -8.23 10.36 -11.42
C LYS A 22 -8.40 10.63 -12.92
N ARG A 23 -9.14 9.75 -13.59
CA ARG A 23 -9.46 9.83 -15.03
C ARG A 23 -10.18 11.14 -15.39
N ASP A 24 -11.03 11.65 -14.51
CA ASP A 24 -11.78 12.91 -14.67
C ASP A 24 -10.92 14.16 -14.37
N GLY A 25 -9.62 13.99 -14.10
CA GLY A 25 -8.71 15.07 -13.73
C GLY A 25 -8.79 15.49 -12.27
N ASN A 26 -9.74 14.95 -11.49
CA ASN A 26 -9.89 15.31 -10.08
C ASN A 26 -8.75 14.73 -9.23
N ARG A 27 -8.39 15.45 -8.17
CA ARG A 27 -7.40 14.98 -7.20
C ARG A 27 -7.89 13.73 -6.48
N ASN A 28 -6.95 12.85 -6.14
CA ASN A 28 -7.21 11.69 -5.31
C ASN A 28 -6.32 11.74 -4.06
N PRO A 29 -6.86 11.90 -2.85
CA PRO A 29 -6.05 11.97 -1.63
C PRO A 29 -5.12 10.76 -1.45
N PHE A 30 -5.48 9.59 -1.97
CA PHE A 30 -4.64 8.40 -1.88
C PHE A 30 -3.42 8.45 -2.81
N TYR A 31 -3.51 9.15 -3.94
CA TYR A 31 -2.34 9.37 -4.82
C TYR A 31 -1.45 10.48 -4.27
N GLU A 32 -2.03 11.45 -3.57
CA GLU A 32 -1.28 12.51 -2.91
C GLU A 32 -0.38 11.98 -1.79
N ASN A 33 -0.77 10.88 -1.14
CA ASN A 33 0.06 10.23 -0.12
C ASN A 33 1.40 9.73 -0.67
N MET A 34 1.50 9.42 -1.98
CA MET A 34 2.79 9.08 -2.61
C MET A 34 3.81 10.20 -2.44
N ARG A 35 3.36 11.47 -2.47
CA ARG A 35 4.23 12.65 -2.33
C ARG A 35 4.52 13.00 -0.88
N ARG A 36 3.77 12.44 0.06
CA ARG A 36 3.94 12.67 1.51
C ARG A 36 4.92 11.68 2.12
N ALA A 37 5.02 10.48 1.54
CA ALA A 37 5.97 9.47 1.96
C ALA A 37 7.41 9.99 1.84
N THR A 38 8.21 9.67 2.85
CA THR A 38 9.61 10.07 2.96
C THR A 38 10.52 8.85 3.09
N PRO A 39 11.80 8.95 2.68
CA PRO A 39 12.76 7.86 2.86
C PRO A 39 12.83 7.40 4.32
N GLY A 40 12.60 6.11 4.55
CA GLY A 40 12.50 5.52 5.89
C GLY A 40 11.09 5.12 6.31
N ASP A 41 10.06 5.71 5.71
CA ASP A 41 8.67 5.35 6.02
C ASP A 41 8.39 3.87 5.72
N LEU A 42 7.57 3.25 6.56
CA LEU A 42 7.17 1.86 6.41
C LEU A 42 5.81 1.75 5.72
N VAL A 43 5.68 0.77 4.82
CA VAL A 43 4.48 0.54 4.02
C VAL A 43 4.06 -0.92 4.16
N LEU A 44 2.79 -1.17 4.47
CA LEU A 44 2.22 -2.51 4.46
C LEU A 44 1.58 -2.83 3.10
N SER A 45 1.96 -3.95 2.50
CA SER A 45 1.38 -4.47 1.26
C SER A 45 0.14 -5.31 1.54
N TYR A 46 -1.05 -4.77 1.26
CA TYR A 46 -2.34 -5.46 1.39
C TYR A 46 -2.88 -5.89 0.02
N ALA A 47 -3.06 -7.19 -0.18
CA ALA A 47 -3.67 -7.76 -1.38
C ALA A 47 -4.35 -9.09 -1.03
N ASP A 48 -5.44 -9.42 -1.73
CA ASP A 48 -6.20 -10.66 -1.49
C ASP A 48 -6.57 -10.89 -0.01
N GLN A 49 -6.95 -9.81 0.67
CA GLN A 49 -7.32 -9.77 2.08
C GLN A 49 -6.18 -10.13 3.05
N LEU A 50 -4.94 -10.14 2.59
CA LEU A 50 -3.75 -10.46 3.37
C LEU A 50 -2.74 -9.32 3.30
N ILE A 51 -1.99 -9.16 4.39
CA ILE A 51 -0.76 -8.37 4.43
C ILE A 51 0.40 -9.37 4.33
N LYS A 52 1.15 -9.28 3.22
CA LYS A 52 2.21 -10.26 2.90
C LYS A 52 3.61 -9.70 2.93
N HIS A 53 3.76 -8.38 2.86
CA HIS A 53 5.06 -7.72 2.84
C HIS A 53 5.01 -6.43 3.65
N ILE A 54 6.15 -6.09 4.24
CA ILE A 54 6.46 -4.77 4.75
C ILE A 54 7.52 -4.15 3.85
N GLY A 55 7.32 -2.91 3.45
CA GLY A 55 8.21 -2.15 2.59
C GLY A 55 8.81 -0.98 3.34
N ARG A 56 10.04 -0.62 3.02
CA ARG A 56 10.67 0.62 3.46
C ARG A 56 10.85 1.54 2.26
N VAL A 57 10.29 2.74 2.32
CA VAL A 57 10.50 3.77 1.30
C VAL A 57 11.98 4.13 1.24
N THR A 58 12.56 4.08 0.05
CA THR A 58 14.00 4.32 -0.14
C THR A 58 14.33 5.70 -0.69
N GLU A 59 13.36 6.37 -1.32
CA GLU A 59 13.52 7.67 -1.98
C GLU A 59 12.17 8.41 -1.97
N PHE A 60 12.19 9.73 -2.15
CA PHE A 60 10.96 10.49 -2.41
C PHE A 60 10.31 10.09 -3.74
N ALA A 61 8.98 10.24 -3.83
CA ALA A 61 8.27 10.00 -5.08
C ALA A 61 8.70 10.98 -6.18
N PHE A 62 8.88 10.47 -7.40
CA PHE A 62 9.20 11.27 -8.57
C PHE A 62 8.24 10.99 -9.73
N THR A 63 8.26 11.88 -10.73
CA THR A 63 7.40 11.72 -11.91
C THR A 63 7.98 10.66 -12.83
N ALA A 64 7.18 9.66 -13.18
CA ALA A 64 7.59 8.56 -14.05
C ALA A 64 6.45 8.14 -15.00
N PRO A 65 6.77 7.53 -16.15
CA PRO A 65 5.77 6.89 -16.98
C PRO A 65 5.11 5.71 -16.26
N LYS A 66 3.94 5.29 -16.74
CA LYS A 66 3.30 4.04 -16.30
C LYS A 66 4.23 2.86 -16.65
N PRO A 67 4.55 1.98 -15.69
CA PRO A 67 5.37 0.80 -15.95
C PRO A 67 4.75 -0.07 -17.05
N THR A 68 5.56 -0.48 -18.01
CA THR A 68 5.11 -1.25 -19.19
C THR A 68 4.55 -2.62 -18.83
N GLU A 69 5.09 -3.23 -17.78
CA GLU A 69 4.74 -4.50 -17.17
C GLU A 69 3.33 -4.54 -16.55
N PHE A 70 2.70 -3.37 -16.36
CA PHE A 70 1.29 -3.30 -16.00
C PHE A 70 0.38 -3.74 -17.16
N GLY A 71 0.86 -3.67 -18.41
CA GLY A 71 0.10 -4.10 -19.59
C GLY A 71 -1.27 -3.43 -19.69
N ALA A 72 -2.32 -4.25 -19.77
CA ALA A 72 -3.71 -3.79 -19.82
C ALA A 72 -4.26 -3.34 -18.45
N VAL A 73 -3.59 -3.66 -17.35
CA VAL A 73 -3.98 -3.20 -16.01
C VAL A 73 -3.83 -1.69 -15.96
N GLY A 74 -4.89 -1.02 -15.49
CA GLY A 74 -4.90 0.43 -15.51
C GLY A 74 -4.85 1.03 -16.92
N ALA A 75 -5.45 0.37 -17.92
CA ALA A 75 -5.64 0.94 -19.27
C ALA A 75 -6.32 2.33 -19.23
N ASN A 76 -7.11 2.60 -18.19
CA ASN A 76 -7.76 3.90 -17.97
C ASN A 76 -6.91 4.91 -17.16
N TRP A 77 -5.70 4.55 -16.71
CA TRP A 77 -4.80 5.46 -16.00
C TRP A 77 -3.99 6.30 -16.97
N ALA A 78 -3.64 7.51 -16.54
CA ALA A 78 -2.74 8.38 -17.29
C ALA A 78 -1.37 7.71 -17.49
N ASN A 79 -0.71 8.02 -18.60
CA ASN A 79 0.62 7.47 -18.91
C ASN A 79 1.73 8.05 -18.03
N ILE A 80 1.46 9.13 -17.28
CA ILE A 80 2.42 9.77 -16.38
C ILE A 80 1.85 9.77 -14.97
N GLY A 81 2.66 9.33 -14.00
CA GLY A 81 2.27 9.13 -12.61
C GLY A 81 3.37 9.53 -11.63
N TRP A 82 3.16 9.12 -10.38
CA TRP A 82 4.15 9.10 -9.31
C TRP A 82 4.70 7.68 -9.18
N LEU A 83 6.02 7.56 -9.11
CA LEU A 83 6.71 6.33 -8.72
C LEU A 83 7.38 6.60 -7.38
N LEU A 84 7.16 5.72 -6.41
CA LEU A 84 7.79 5.76 -5.09
C LEU A 84 8.64 4.49 -4.92
N PRO A 85 9.97 4.59 -4.88
CA PRO A 85 10.84 3.45 -4.61
C PRO A 85 10.62 2.86 -3.21
N VAL A 86 10.45 1.55 -3.13
CA VAL A 86 10.19 0.83 -1.87
C VAL A 86 10.95 -0.50 -1.86
N TYR A 87 11.75 -0.72 -0.83
CA TYR A 87 12.39 -2.00 -0.59
C TYR A 87 11.46 -2.93 0.18
N TRP A 88 11.03 -4.06 -0.41
CA TRP A 88 10.06 -4.99 0.17
C TRP A 88 10.70 -6.19 0.84
N VAL A 89 10.13 -6.58 1.98
CA VAL A 89 10.49 -7.78 2.73
C VAL A 89 9.23 -8.59 3.05
N PRO A 90 9.22 -9.92 2.85
CA PRO A 90 8.07 -10.75 3.16
C PRO A 90 7.78 -10.83 4.67
N LEU A 91 6.50 -11.04 4.98
CA LEU A 91 5.99 -11.31 6.32
C LEU A 91 5.58 -12.78 6.43
N THR A 92 6.14 -13.48 7.41
CA THR A 92 5.90 -14.91 7.65
C THR A 92 5.48 -15.15 9.11
N PRO A 93 4.26 -15.66 9.36
CA PRO A 93 3.18 -15.93 8.40
C PRO A 93 2.54 -14.62 7.86
N PRO A 94 1.85 -14.64 6.71
CA PRO A 94 1.10 -13.49 6.26
C PRO A 94 -0.06 -13.17 7.21
N VAL A 95 -0.36 -11.88 7.39
CA VAL A 95 -1.35 -11.41 8.36
C VAL A 95 -2.70 -11.20 7.68
N ARG A 96 -3.80 -11.68 8.28
CA ARG A 96 -5.16 -11.37 7.81
C ARG A 96 -5.78 -10.29 8.72
N PRO A 97 -5.93 -9.02 8.27
CA PRO A 97 -6.46 -7.95 9.13
C PRO A 97 -7.83 -8.22 9.74
N LYS A 98 -8.67 -8.99 9.04
CA LYS A 98 -9.99 -9.40 9.52
C LYS A 98 -9.92 -10.28 10.78
N GLU A 99 -8.89 -11.10 10.93
CA GLU A 99 -8.67 -11.92 12.13
C GLU A 99 -8.12 -11.10 13.30
N LEU A 100 -7.53 -9.93 13.03
CA LEU A 100 -7.00 -8.99 14.02
C LEU A 100 -7.94 -7.81 14.29
N ILE A 101 -9.18 -7.83 13.78
CA ILE A 101 -10.01 -6.62 13.74
C ILE A 101 -10.38 -6.07 15.12
N GLU A 102 -10.51 -6.93 16.13
CA GLU A 102 -10.75 -6.48 17.51
C GLU A 102 -9.60 -5.61 18.05
N THR A 103 -8.37 -5.91 17.64
CA THR A 103 -7.16 -5.13 17.98
C THR A 103 -6.99 -3.92 17.07
N LEU A 104 -7.18 -4.09 15.76
CA LEU A 104 -6.95 -3.04 14.78
C LEU A 104 -8.05 -1.98 14.77
N GLY A 105 -9.31 -2.39 14.94
CA GLY A 105 -10.50 -1.54 14.85
C GLY A 105 -10.40 -0.23 15.65
N PRO A 106 -10.07 -0.30 16.95
CA PRO A 106 -9.91 0.90 17.79
C PRO A 106 -8.74 1.82 17.39
N LEU A 107 -7.74 1.29 16.67
CA LEU A 107 -6.54 2.01 16.26
C LEU A 107 -6.69 2.62 14.86
N LEU A 108 -7.65 2.15 14.06
CA LEU A 108 -7.83 2.60 12.68
C LEU A 108 -8.34 4.04 12.63
N PRO A 109 -7.85 4.86 11.68
CA PRO A 109 -8.24 6.26 11.60
C PRO A 109 -9.71 6.39 11.15
N ALA A 110 -10.44 7.32 11.76
CA ALA A 110 -11.85 7.57 11.44
C ALA A 110 -12.08 8.01 9.97
N ARG A 111 -11.06 8.60 9.33
CA ARG A 111 -11.09 9.02 7.92
C ARG A 111 -9.92 8.39 7.17
N TYR A 112 -10.17 7.98 5.93
CA TYR A 112 -9.16 7.35 5.07
C TYR A 112 -8.58 6.04 5.63
N SER A 113 -9.37 5.31 6.42
CA SER A 113 -8.98 3.98 6.91
C SER A 113 -8.66 3.03 5.75
N PRO A 114 -7.60 2.20 5.84
CA PRO A 114 -7.26 1.20 4.83
C PRO A 114 -8.30 0.07 4.72
N VAL A 115 -8.97 -0.26 5.83
CA VAL A 115 -9.99 -1.30 5.93
C VAL A 115 -11.14 -0.82 6.82
N ASP A 116 -12.28 -1.49 6.73
CA ASP A 116 -13.43 -1.24 7.59
C ASP A 116 -13.10 -1.58 9.05
N PRO A 117 -13.27 -0.64 10.01
CA PRO A 117 -12.82 -0.81 11.40
C PRO A 117 -13.66 -1.80 12.21
N ILE A 118 -14.81 -2.24 11.69
CA ILE A 118 -15.70 -3.19 12.37
C ILE A 118 -15.56 -4.58 11.75
N SER A 119 -15.62 -4.67 10.43
CA SER A 119 -15.63 -5.93 9.69
C SER A 119 -14.26 -6.38 9.17
N GLY A 120 -13.26 -5.50 9.16
CA GLY A 120 -11.93 -5.74 8.61
C GLY A 120 -11.90 -5.87 7.08
N ALA A 121 -13.01 -5.53 6.40
CA ALA A 121 -13.12 -5.61 4.94
C ALA A 121 -12.30 -4.49 4.27
N GLY A 122 -11.49 -4.84 3.26
CA GLY A 122 -10.74 -3.85 2.49
C GLY A 122 -11.61 -3.04 1.53
N TYR A 123 -11.28 -1.77 1.35
CA TYR A 123 -11.98 -0.88 0.41
C TYR A 123 -11.40 -0.97 -1.01
N GLN A 124 -12.25 -0.99 -2.04
CA GLN A 124 -11.81 -1.12 -3.44
C GLN A 124 -11.25 0.17 -4.06
N SER A 125 -11.53 1.34 -3.49
CA SER A 125 -11.14 2.65 -4.05
C SER A 125 -9.94 3.30 -3.36
N VAL A 126 -9.33 2.59 -2.41
CA VAL A 126 -8.22 3.05 -1.58
C VAL A 126 -6.93 2.45 -2.13
N TYR A 127 -5.92 3.28 -2.42
CA TYR A 127 -4.62 2.83 -2.91
C TYR A 127 -3.56 2.91 -1.80
N LEU A 128 -3.17 4.13 -1.40
CA LEU A 128 -2.20 4.37 -0.33
C LEU A 128 -2.81 5.25 0.77
N THR A 129 -2.73 4.79 2.01
CA THR A 129 -3.24 5.48 3.21
C THR A 129 -2.15 5.55 4.25
N GLU A 130 -2.11 6.67 4.96
CA GLU A 130 -1.40 6.77 6.22
C GLU A 130 -2.10 5.91 7.28
N ILE A 131 -1.31 5.24 8.11
CA ILE A 131 -1.81 4.43 9.24
C ILE A 131 -1.10 4.88 10.52
N PRO A 132 -1.78 4.88 11.67
CA PRO A 132 -1.11 5.12 12.95
C PRO A 132 -0.05 4.06 13.25
N GLU A 133 1.00 4.44 13.98
CA GLU A 133 2.09 3.54 14.38
C GLU A 133 1.58 2.27 15.08
N GLY A 134 0.60 2.40 15.98
CA GLY A 134 0.00 1.25 16.67
C GLY A 134 -0.66 0.22 15.74
N VAL A 135 -1.14 0.63 14.55
CA VAL A 135 -1.65 -0.31 13.53
C VAL A 135 -0.51 -1.11 12.91
N LEU A 136 0.61 -0.45 12.63
CA LEU A 136 1.82 -1.11 12.12
C LEU A 136 2.37 -2.11 13.15
N ASP A 137 2.51 -1.67 14.40
CA ASP A 137 3.01 -2.50 15.50
C ASP A 137 2.15 -3.73 15.71
N ALA A 138 0.82 -3.58 15.70
CA ALA A 138 -0.10 -4.69 15.85
C ALA A 138 0.04 -5.74 14.72
N VAL A 139 0.30 -5.30 13.48
CA VAL A 139 0.54 -6.20 12.36
C VAL A 139 1.88 -6.93 12.52
N VAL A 140 2.96 -6.20 12.78
CA VAL A 140 4.31 -6.77 12.93
C VAL A 140 4.42 -7.67 14.16
N ALA A 141 3.68 -7.41 15.23
CA ALA A 141 3.65 -8.30 16.41
C ALA A 141 3.12 -9.72 16.11
N THR A 142 2.37 -9.89 15.01
CA THR A 142 1.79 -11.18 14.61
C THR A 142 2.58 -11.91 13.51
N SER A 143 3.70 -11.34 13.05
CA SER A 143 4.47 -11.90 11.94
C SER A 143 5.95 -11.58 12.04
N ALA A 144 6.82 -12.53 11.67
CA ALA A 144 8.24 -12.25 11.56
C ALA A 144 8.52 -11.55 10.23
N VAL A 145 9.36 -10.51 10.28
CA VAL A 145 9.95 -9.90 9.07
C VAL A 145 11.07 -10.83 8.62
N ASP A 146 10.85 -11.52 7.50
CA ASP A 146 11.81 -12.49 6.98
C ASP A 146 12.83 -11.75 6.11
N GLN A 147 13.91 -11.30 6.74
CA GLN A 147 15.08 -10.83 5.99
C GLN A 147 15.78 -12.06 5.45
N GLU A 148 15.61 -12.33 4.15
CA GLU A 148 16.39 -13.36 3.46
C GLU A 148 17.87 -13.15 3.82
N ARG A 149 18.45 -14.19 4.43
CA ARG A 149 19.82 -14.24 4.94
C ARG A 149 20.86 -14.18 3.83
#